data_AF-A0A3N4H628-F1
#
_entry.id   AF-A0A3N4H628-F1
#
_cell.length_a   1.000
_cell.length_b   1.000
_cell.length_c   1.000
_cell.angle_alpha   90.00
_cell.angle_beta   90.00
_cell.angle_gamma   90.00
#
_symmetry.space_group_name_H-M   'P 1'
#
loop_
_entity.id
_entity.type
_entity.pdbx_description
1 polymer ?
#
loop_
_entity_poly.entity_id
_entity_poly.type
_entity_poly.pdbx_seq_one_letter_code
_entity_poly.pdbx_strand_id
1 'polypeptide(L)'
;MKNRIEELLDKYWEGSSNLADEKELKDLLQNSEGFEPEKSFFLGISKITAKEPMRLQKPVERSLEFTTWLKMAAAFLVLLISGWVLFDQQKKQAEREAFEKVMQAFDLIQVNMEKGTNSLQIMEEFKHLGVTEELFNIQENKE
;
A
#
# COMPACT_ATOMS: atom_id res chain seq x y z
N MET A 1 -25.16 63.01 -50.65
CA MET A 1 -25.33 62.89 -49.18
C MET A 1 -25.25 61.40 -48.87
N LYS A 2 -24.33 60.96 -48.01
CA LYS A 2 -24.25 59.53 -47.65
C LYS A 2 -25.50 59.14 -46.87
N ASN A 3 -26.07 57.97 -47.17
CA ASN A 3 -27.20 57.46 -46.41
C ASN A 3 -26.75 57.12 -44.99
N ARG A 4 -27.63 57.29 -43.99
CA ARG A 4 -27.32 56.97 -42.57
C ARG A 4 -26.77 55.54 -42.40
N ILE A 5 -27.29 54.61 -43.20
CA ILE A 5 -26.83 53.21 -43.23
C ILE A 5 -25.36 53.12 -43.67
N GLU A 6 -24.95 53.85 -44.72
CA GLU A 6 -23.57 53.85 -45.20
C GLU A 6 -22.61 54.43 -44.17
N GLU A 7 -23.00 55.51 -43.47
CA GLU A 7 -22.18 56.09 -42.40
C GLU A 7 -21.99 55.11 -41.23
N LEU A 8 -23.04 54.39 -40.85
CA LEU A 8 -22.99 53.37 -39.80
C LEU A 8 -22.20 52.14 -40.24
N LEU A 9 -22.30 51.75 -41.52
CA LEU A 9 -21.55 50.65 -42.09
C LEU A 9 -20.05 50.98 -42.15
N ASP A 10 -19.69 52.18 -42.60
CA ASP A 10 -18.31 52.67 -42.61
C ASP A 10 -17.70 52.61 -41.21
N LYS A 11 -18.42 53.11 -40.18
CA LYS A 11 -17.99 53.03 -38.78
C LYS A 11 -17.85 51.60 -38.25
N TYR A 12 -18.78 50.71 -38.63
CA TYR A 12 -18.72 49.30 -38.28
C TYR A 12 -17.48 48.63 -38.87
N TRP A 13 -17.17 48.89 -40.14
CA TRP A 13 -15.99 48.35 -40.81
C TRP A 13 -14.67 48.96 -40.31
N GLU A 14 -14.68 50.24 -39.92
CA GLU A 14 -13.55 50.92 -39.28
C GLU A 14 -13.35 50.48 -37.81
N GLY A 15 -14.30 49.75 -37.22
CA GLY A 15 -14.26 49.32 -35.82
C GLY A 15 -14.46 50.47 -34.81
N SER A 16 -15.04 51.58 -35.24
CA SER A 16 -15.31 52.77 -34.42
C SER A 16 -16.77 52.85 -33.95
N SER A 17 -17.60 51.85 -34.27
CA SER A 17 -19.00 51.77 -33.86
C SER A 17 -19.18 51.47 -32.36
N ASN A 18 -20.31 51.93 -31.81
CA ASN A 18 -20.75 51.56 -30.46
C ASN A 18 -21.94 50.57 -30.51
N LEU A 19 -22.32 49.99 -29.36
CA LEU A 19 -23.43 49.03 -29.28
C LEU A 19 -24.80 49.62 -29.68
N ALA A 20 -25.01 50.91 -29.48
CA ALA A 20 -26.24 51.59 -29.89
C ALA A 20 -26.27 51.79 -31.42
N ASP A 21 -25.14 52.17 -32.02
CA ASP A 21 -24.96 52.32 -33.47
C ASP A 21 -25.18 51.00 -34.20
N GLU A 22 -24.66 49.88 -33.66
CA GLU A 22 -24.85 48.54 -34.23
C GLU A 22 -26.31 48.08 -34.16
N LYS A 23 -27.02 48.44 -33.07
CA LYS A 23 -28.45 48.16 -32.93
C LYS A 23 -29.27 48.98 -33.94
N GLU A 24 -28.95 50.26 -34.09
CA GLU A 24 -29.55 51.15 -35.10
C GLU A 24 -29.30 50.62 -36.51
N LEU A 25 -28.06 50.27 -36.83
CA LEU A 25 -27.65 49.71 -38.13
C LEU A 25 -28.44 48.44 -38.47
N LYS A 26 -28.60 47.53 -37.50
CA LYS A 26 -29.33 46.27 -37.71
C LYS A 26 -30.81 46.50 -37.99
N ASP A 27 -31.45 47.44 -37.29
CA ASP A 27 -32.86 47.77 -37.48
C ASP A 27 -33.09 48.49 -38.82
N LEU A 28 -32.20 49.42 -39.18
CA LEU A 28 -32.25 50.11 -40.47
C LEU A 28 -32.01 49.14 -41.63
N LEU A 29 -31.06 48.22 -41.52
CA LEU A 29 -30.81 47.20 -42.54
C LEU A 29 -32.03 46.29 -42.76
N GLN A 30 -32.80 45.97 -41.72
CA GLN A 30 -34.02 45.16 -41.86
C GLN A 30 -35.15 45.91 -42.58
N ASN A 31 -35.26 47.22 -42.39
CA ASN A 31 -36.32 48.05 -42.96
C ASN A 31 -35.96 48.71 -44.30
N SER A 32 -34.68 48.68 -44.70
CA SER A 32 -34.20 49.29 -45.95
C SER A 32 -34.31 48.36 -47.16
N GLU A 33 -34.66 48.91 -48.32
CA GLU A 33 -34.50 48.26 -49.62
C GLU A 33 -33.04 48.42 -50.11
N GLY A 34 -32.37 47.32 -50.48
CA GLY A 34 -30.92 47.31 -50.83
C GLY A 34 -30.03 46.65 -49.78
N PHE A 35 -28.70 46.75 -49.94
CA PHE A 35 -27.69 46.19 -49.02
C PHE A 35 -27.81 44.67 -48.78
N GLU A 36 -28.14 43.92 -49.84
CA GLU A 36 -28.22 42.45 -49.82
C GLU A 36 -26.94 41.76 -49.30
N PRO A 37 -25.71 42.17 -49.68
CA PRO A 37 -24.52 41.51 -49.13
C PRO A 37 -24.37 41.73 -47.63
N GLU A 38 -24.62 42.94 -47.13
CA GLU A 38 -24.54 43.28 -45.70
C GLU A 38 -25.61 42.54 -44.89
N LYS A 39 -26.86 42.52 -45.39
CA LYS A 39 -27.96 41.76 -44.78
C LYS A 39 -27.59 40.28 -44.65
N SER A 40 -27.04 39.69 -45.71
CA SER A 40 -26.64 38.28 -45.72
C SER A 40 -25.55 37.98 -44.69
N PHE A 41 -24.61 38.91 -44.51
CA PHE A 41 -23.53 38.82 -43.53
C PHE A 41 -24.07 38.79 -42.09
N PHE A 42 -24.91 39.76 -41.72
CA PHE A 42 -25.51 39.81 -40.37
C PHE A 42 -26.45 38.62 -40.10
N LEU A 43 -27.14 38.11 -41.12
CA LEU A 43 -27.90 36.87 -41.05
C LEU A 43 -27.00 35.64 -40.81
N GLY A 44 -25.83 35.59 -41.43
CA GLY A 44 -24.83 34.54 -41.19
C GLY A 44 -24.33 34.52 -39.74
N ILE A 45 -23.95 35.69 -39.22
CA ILE A 45 -23.46 35.85 -37.84
C ILE A 45 -24.52 35.44 -36.83
N SER A 46 -25.76 35.90 -37.01
CA SER A 46 -26.87 35.53 -36.11
C SER A 46 -27.15 34.03 -36.11
N LYS A 47 -27.09 33.36 -37.28
CA LYS A 47 -27.23 31.90 -37.39
C LYS A 47 -26.11 31.14 -36.69
N ILE A 48 -24.88 31.64 -36.72
CA ILE A 48 -23.74 31.01 -36.05
C ILE A 48 -23.86 31.21 -34.53
N THR A 49 -24.25 32.41 -34.09
CA THR A 49 -24.45 32.74 -32.67
C THR A 49 -25.63 31.96 -32.05
N ALA A 50 -26.67 31.71 -32.84
CA ALA A 50 -27.83 30.92 -32.43
C ALA A 50 -27.55 29.41 -32.37
N LYS A 51 -26.47 28.92 -33.00
CA LYS A 51 -26.04 27.54 -32.80
C LYS A 51 -25.39 27.43 -31.43
N GLU A 52 -25.89 26.50 -30.62
CA GLU A 52 -25.30 26.21 -29.32
C GLU A 52 -23.79 25.97 -29.47
N PRO A 53 -22.94 26.54 -28.61
CA PRO A 53 -21.52 26.26 -28.64
C PRO A 53 -21.38 24.75 -28.47
N MET A 54 -20.67 24.11 -29.40
CA MET A 54 -20.43 22.68 -29.39
C MET A 54 -19.95 22.30 -27.99
N ARG A 55 -20.82 21.63 -27.22
CA ARG A 55 -20.50 21.17 -25.87
C ARG A 55 -19.43 20.11 -26.02
N LEU A 56 -18.17 20.54 -25.98
CA LEU A 56 -17.01 19.67 -25.90
C LEU A 56 -17.23 18.79 -24.67
N GLN A 57 -17.61 17.53 -24.91
CA GLN A 57 -17.77 16.56 -23.85
C GLN A 57 -16.39 16.41 -23.22
N LYS A 58 -16.28 16.79 -21.94
CA LYS A 58 -15.06 16.56 -21.15
C LYS A 58 -14.74 15.06 -21.27
N PRO A 59 -13.48 14.67 -21.58
CA PRO A 59 -13.13 13.26 -21.64
C PRO A 59 -13.49 12.61 -20.31
N VAL A 60 -14.25 11.52 -20.38
CA VAL A 60 -14.60 10.73 -19.20
C VAL A 60 -13.30 10.17 -18.63
N GLU A 61 -12.88 10.71 -17.48
CA GLU A 61 -11.77 10.15 -16.71
C GLU A 61 -12.19 8.76 -16.25
N ARG A 62 -11.66 7.72 -16.90
CA ARG A 62 -11.85 6.33 -16.47
C ARG A 62 -11.16 6.17 -15.12
N SER A 63 -11.93 6.23 -14.04
CA SER A 63 -11.43 5.85 -12.72
C SER A 63 -11.05 4.37 -12.76
N LEU A 64 -9.76 4.10 -12.59
CA LEU A 64 -9.25 2.74 -12.46
C LEU A 64 -9.76 2.15 -11.13
N GLU A 65 -10.94 1.55 -11.14
CA GLU A 65 -11.54 0.86 -9.98
C GLU A 65 -10.62 -0.24 -9.42
N PHE A 66 -9.69 -0.72 -10.25
CA PHE A 66 -8.62 -1.65 -9.87
C PHE A 66 -7.68 -1.12 -8.78
N THR A 67 -7.59 0.20 -8.61
CA THR A 67 -6.75 0.82 -7.57
C THR A 67 -7.27 0.57 -6.15
N THR A 68 -8.59 0.48 -5.97
CA THR A 68 -9.20 0.18 -4.67
C THR A 68 -8.93 -1.27 -4.27
N TRP A 69 -9.04 -2.20 -5.23
CA TRP A 69 -8.76 -3.61 -4.99
C TRP A 69 -7.27 -3.86 -4.69
N LEU A 70 -6.38 -3.11 -5.37
CA LEU A 70 -4.94 -3.18 -5.12
C LEU A 70 -4.56 -2.71 -3.69
N LYS A 71 -5.24 -1.68 -3.17
CA LYS A 71 -5.05 -1.21 -1.79
C LYS A 71 -5.47 -2.26 -0.76
N MET A 72 -6.60 -2.95 -1.01
CA MET A 72 -7.05 -4.05 -0.15
C MET A 72 -6.05 -5.21 -0.17
N ALA A 73 -5.55 -5.60 -1.34
CA ALA A 73 -4.56 -6.67 -1.47
C ALA A 73 -3.25 -6.35 -0.71
N ALA A 74 -2.78 -5.10 -0.78
CA ALA A 74 -1.60 -4.67 -0.03
C ALA A 74 -1.81 -4.79 1.50
N ALA A 75 -2.97 -4.40 2.01
CA ALA A 75 -3.29 -4.54 3.43
C ALA A 75 -3.32 -6.02 3.88
N PHE A 76 -3.91 -6.90 3.06
CA PHE A 76 -3.90 -8.34 3.34
C PHE A 76 -2.48 -8.93 3.35
N LEU A 77 -1.62 -8.53 2.41
CA LEU A 77 -0.23 -8.99 2.38
C LEU A 77 0.55 -8.61 3.64
N VAL A 78 0.38 -7.37 4.12
CA VAL A 78 1.05 -6.92 5.36
C VAL A 78 0.58 -7.74 6.56
N LEU A 79 -0.71 -8.02 6.68
CA LEU A 79 -1.26 -8.85 7.74
C LEU A 79 -0.75 -10.30 7.68
N LEU A 80 -0.67 -10.89 6.48
CA LEU A 80 -0.15 -12.24 6.30
C LEU A 80 1.33 -12.35 6.67
N ILE A 81 2.16 -11.39 6.24
CA ILE A 81 3.59 -11.38 6.57
C ILE A 81 3.77 -11.19 8.08
N SER A 82 3.04 -10.25 8.68
CA SER A 82 3.10 -10.03 10.13
C SER A 82 2.68 -11.28 10.92
N GLY A 83 1.60 -11.95 10.50
CA GLY A 83 1.14 -13.18 11.12
C GLY A 83 2.15 -14.31 11.00
N TRP A 84 2.77 -14.48 9.83
CA TRP A 84 3.77 -15.51 9.60
C TRP A 84 5.04 -15.30 10.45
N VAL A 85 5.52 -14.06 10.57
CA VAL A 85 6.68 -13.75 11.42
C VAL A 85 6.41 -14.06 12.89
N LEU A 86 5.25 -13.67 13.42
CA LEU A 86 4.89 -13.97 14.81
C LEU A 86 4.77 -15.48 15.05
N PHE A 87 4.19 -16.21 14.10
CA PHE A 87 4.08 -17.66 14.19
C PHE A 87 5.45 -18.36 14.16
N ASP A 88 6.34 -17.96 13.26
CA ASP A 88 7.70 -18.49 13.18
C ASP A 88 8.51 -18.19 14.46
N GLN A 89 8.36 -16.99 15.01
CA GLN A 89 8.99 -16.63 16.28
C GLN A 89 8.48 -17.46 17.45
N GLN A 90 7.17 -17.67 17.57
CA GLN A 90 6.61 -18.50 18.63
C GLN A 90 7.07 -19.95 18.52
N LYS A 91 7.16 -20.51 17.30
CA LYS A 91 7.68 -21.86 17.09
C LYS A 91 9.13 -21.99 17.57
N LYS A 92 9.99 -21.02 17.21
CA LYS A 92 11.39 -20.98 17.65
C LYS A 92 11.53 -20.81 19.17
N GLN A 93 10.65 -20.04 19.80
CA GLN A 93 10.65 -19.91 21.27
C GLN A 93 10.25 -21.22 21.94
N ALA A 94 9.19 -21.88 21.46
CA ALA A 94 8.76 -23.17 21.99
C ALA A 94 9.85 -24.26 21.85
N GLU A 95 10.57 -24.28 20.73
CA GLU A 95 11.72 -25.18 20.53
C GLU A 95 12.85 -24.92 21.53
N ARG A 96 13.16 -23.64 21.81
CA ARG A 96 14.18 -23.26 22.80
C ARG A 96 13.80 -23.65 24.23
N GLU A 97 12.55 -23.40 24.63
CA GLU A 97 12.06 -23.79 25.95
C GLU A 97 12.07 -25.31 26.15
N ALA A 98 11.69 -26.07 25.11
CA ALA A 98 11.77 -27.53 25.15
C ALA A 98 13.21 -28.01 25.29
N PHE A 99 14.14 -27.42 24.53
CA PHE A 99 15.56 -27.75 24.61
C PHE A 99 16.14 -27.43 26.00
N GLU A 100 15.81 -26.27 26.57
CA GLU A 100 16.27 -25.88 27.90
C GLU A 100 15.79 -26.85 28.99
N LYS A 101 14.50 -27.24 28.96
CA LYS A 101 13.96 -28.24 29.89
C LYS A 101 14.69 -29.59 29.80
N VAL A 102 15.03 -30.01 28.59
CA VAL A 102 15.79 -31.24 28.38
C VAL A 102 17.20 -31.11 28.95
N MET A 103 17.88 -29.97 28.75
CA MET A 103 19.22 -29.75 29.32
C MET A 103 19.22 -29.69 30.84
N GLN A 104 18.22 -29.04 31.45
CA GLN A 104 18.06 -29.06 32.91
C GLN A 104 17.87 -30.48 33.45
N ALA A 105 17.09 -31.32 32.75
CA ALA A 105 16.93 -32.72 33.13
C ALA A 105 18.25 -33.50 32.99
N PHE A 106 19.03 -33.25 31.94
CA PHE A 106 20.36 -33.86 31.77
C PHE A 106 21.33 -33.45 32.88
N ASP A 107 21.32 -32.19 33.31
CA ASP A 107 22.16 -31.71 34.41
C ASP A 107 21.83 -32.45 35.73
N LEU A 108 20.54 -32.65 36.03
CA LEU A 108 20.10 -33.44 37.18
C LEU A 108 20.54 -34.92 37.08
N ILE A 109 20.46 -35.51 35.89
CA ILE A 109 20.93 -36.88 35.65
C ILE A 109 22.45 -36.95 35.88
N GLN A 110 23.21 -35.99 35.36
CA GLN A 110 24.67 -35.94 35.51
C GLN A 110 25.08 -35.85 36.99
N VAL A 111 24.42 -35.00 37.78
CA VAL A 111 24.69 -34.89 39.23
C VAL A 111 24.46 -36.22 39.95
N ASN A 112 23.42 -36.97 39.59
CA ASN A 112 23.16 -38.28 40.18
C ASN A 112 24.14 -39.35 39.68
N MET A 113 24.56 -39.25 38.42
CA MET A 113 25.54 -40.16 37.82
C MET A 113 26.92 -39.98 38.47
N GLU A 114 27.38 -38.75 38.69
CA GLU A 114 28.64 -38.45 39.37
C GLU A 114 28.66 -39.03 40.80
N LYS A 115 27.57 -38.86 41.54
CA LYS A 115 27.41 -39.47 42.87
C LYS A 115 27.44 -41.01 42.82
N GLY A 116 26.80 -41.59 41.81
CA GLY A 116 26.83 -43.03 41.57
C GLY A 116 28.25 -43.54 41.28
N THR A 117 28.98 -42.87 40.38
CA THR A 117 30.36 -43.21 40.03
C THR A 117 31.30 -43.08 41.21
N ASN A 118 31.22 -41.99 42.00
CA ASN A 118 32.02 -41.83 43.21
C ASN A 118 31.74 -42.93 44.25
N SER A 119 30.48 -43.33 44.40
CA SER A 119 30.10 -44.43 45.31
C SER A 119 30.65 -45.78 44.83
N LEU A 120 30.67 -46.02 43.51
CA LEU A 120 31.27 -47.23 42.93
C LEU A 120 32.79 -47.25 43.10
N GLN A 121 33.47 -46.11 42.92
CA GLN A 121 34.92 -46.00 43.13
C GLN A 121 35.31 -46.24 44.59
N ILE A 122 34.57 -45.67 45.54
CA ILE A 122 34.75 -45.92 46.97
C ILE A 122 34.55 -47.41 47.28
N MET A 123 33.53 -48.06 46.68
CA MET A 123 33.29 -49.49 46.84
C MET A 123 34.45 -50.35 46.29
N GLU A 124 35.04 -49.96 45.17
CA GLU A 124 36.22 -50.61 44.60
C GLU A 124 37.42 -50.52 45.56
N GLU A 125 37.68 -49.33 46.13
CA GLU A 125 38.74 -49.11 47.12
C GLU A 125 38.51 -49.94 48.41
N PHE A 126 37.28 -50.00 48.92
CA PHE A 126 36.93 -50.85 50.06
C PHE A 126 37.05 -52.34 49.76
N LYS A 127 36.70 -52.77 48.54
CA LYS A 127 36.89 -54.16 48.12
C LYS A 127 38.36 -54.57 48.22
N HIS A 128 39.29 -53.66 47.92
CA HIS A 128 40.73 -53.91 48.05
C HIS A 128 41.22 -53.87 49.51
N LEU A 129 40.61 -53.05 50.37
CA LEU A 129 40.92 -53.01 51.80
C LEU A 129 40.42 -54.26 52.54
N GLY A 130 39.25 -54.79 52.19
CA GLY A 130 38.69 -56.03 52.74
C GLY A 130 39.47 -57.30 52.38
N VAL A 131 40.35 -57.26 51.36
CA VAL A 131 41.26 -58.38 51.03
C VAL A 131 42.23 -58.66 52.19
N THR A 132 42.48 -57.69 53.07
CA THR A 132 43.33 -57.92 54.24
C THR A 132 42.67 -58.88 55.25
N GLU A 133 41.34 -58.87 55.41
CA GLU A 133 40.66 -59.87 56.26
C GLU A 133 40.73 -61.28 55.67
N GLU A 134 40.75 -61.43 54.34
CA GLU A 134 40.99 -62.74 53.70
C GLU A 134 42.45 -63.20 53.81
N LEU A 135 43.42 -62.27 53.83
CA LEU A 135 44.85 -62.58 53.96
C LEU A 135 45.27 -62.92 55.41
N PHE A 136 44.50 -62.52 56.42
CA PHE A 136 44.78 -62.78 57.84
C PHE A 136 43.81 -63.79 58.48
N ASN A 137 43.31 -64.77 57.72
CA ASN A 137 42.69 -65.96 58.32
C ASN A 137 43.78 -66.82 59.02
N ILE A 138 44.22 -66.36 60.19
CA ILE A 138 45.14 -67.07 61.06
C ILE A 138 44.39 -68.32 61.54
N GLN A 139 44.84 -69.49 61.07
CA GLN A 139 44.48 -70.78 61.67
C GLN A 139 44.79 -70.71 63.18
N GLU A 140 43.77 -70.48 64.00
CA GLU A 140 43.85 -70.71 65.44
C GLU A 140 43.87 -72.22 65.66
N ASN A 141 45.07 -72.80 65.59
CA ASN A 141 45.34 -74.15 66.05
C ASN A 141 45.34 -74.10 67.59
N LYS A 142 44.35 -74.71 68.23
CA LYS A 142 44.37 -75.01 69.67
C LYS A 142 44.15 -76.51 69.85
N GLU A 143 45.04 -77.05 70.67
CA GLU A 143 45.30 -78.43 71.08
C GLU A 143 44.06 -79.25 71.46
#